data_AF-A0A2X3F7F1-F1
#
_entry.id   AF-A0A2X3F7F1-F1
#
_cell.length_a   1.000
_cell.length_b   1.000
_cell.length_c   1.000
_cell.angle_alpha   90.00
_cell.angle_beta   90.00
_cell.angle_gamma   90.00
#
_symmetry.space_group_name_H-M   'P 1'
#
loop_
_entity.id
_entity.type
_entity.pdbx_description
1 polymer ?
#
loop_
_entity_poly.entity_id
_entity_poly.type
_entity_poly.pdbx_seq_one_letter_code
_entity_poly.pdbx_strand_id
1 'polypeptide(L)'
;MEYVEGAAMQVVINRYERDRQARQAALRLHGCRCEVCGLDMASRYGEIGQGFIHIHHLIPLAGIKQYYRLNPETDLIPVCPNCHAMLHRRDPPFTPEELKARLRPAD
;
A
#
# COMPACT_ATOMS: atom_id res chain seq x y z
N MET A 1 -5.04 29.23 -18.77
CA MET A 1 -5.65 28.04 -19.38
C MET A 1 -6.68 27.54 -18.38
N GLU A 2 -7.92 27.34 -18.83
CA GLU A 2 -8.99 26.77 -18.00
C GLU A 2 -9.30 25.37 -18.49
N TYR A 3 -9.52 24.46 -17.56
CA TYR A 3 -9.81 23.04 -17.80
C TYR A 3 -11.17 22.72 -17.21
N VAL A 4 -12.00 21.98 -17.94
CA VAL A 4 -13.31 21.51 -17.47
C VAL A 4 -13.15 20.05 -17.03
N GLU A 5 -13.38 19.79 -15.74
CA GLU A 5 -13.31 18.47 -15.13
C GLU A 5 -14.61 18.15 -14.36
N GLY A 6 -14.79 16.91 -13.89
CA GLY A 6 -15.90 16.51 -13.02
C GLY A 6 -17.06 15.76 -13.67
N ALA A 7 -16.96 15.42 -14.97
CA ALA A 7 -17.95 14.56 -15.63
C ALA A 7 -17.97 13.16 -14.98
N ALA A 8 -19.17 12.65 -14.68
CA ALA A 8 -19.33 11.32 -14.11
C ALA A 8 -18.99 10.24 -15.14
N MET A 9 -18.09 9.32 -14.79
CA MET A 9 -17.73 8.15 -15.60
C MET A 9 -18.02 6.87 -14.80
N GLN A 10 -18.63 5.88 -15.44
CA GLN A 10 -18.77 4.53 -14.88
C GLN A 10 -17.66 3.62 -15.38
N VAL A 11 -16.97 2.95 -14.45
CA VAL A 11 -15.91 1.99 -14.74
C VAL A 11 -16.24 0.67 -14.03
N VAL A 12 -16.26 -0.42 -14.78
CA VAL A 12 -16.43 -1.78 -14.24
C VAL A 12 -15.05 -2.39 -14.02
N ILE A 13 -14.72 -2.71 -12.77
CA ILE A 13 -13.44 -3.31 -12.39
C ILE A 13 -13.65 -4.62 -11.63
N ASN A 14 -12.73 -5.57 -11.83
CA ASN A 14 -12.66 -6.78 -11.02
C ASN A 14 -12.11 -6.44 -9.63
N ARG A 15 -12.84 -6.82 -8.58
CA ARG A 15 -12.40 -6.68 -7.18
C ARG A 15 -12.12 -8.06 -6.60
N TYR A 16 -10.88 -8.28 -6.20
CA TYR A 16 -10.49 -9.47 -5.44
C TYR A 16 -10.82 -9.26 -3.96
N GLU A 17 -11.30 -10.31 -3.31
CA GLU A 17 -11.56 -10.33 -1.87
C GLU A 17 -10.27 -10.03 -1.10
N ARG A 18 -10.36 -9.19 -0.07
CA ARG A 18 -9.26 -8.91 0.86
C ARG A 18 -9.77 -9.18 2.25
N ASP A 19 -9.21 -10.18 2.90
CA ASP A 19 -9.59 -10.54 4.26
C ASP A 19 -9.16 -9.44 5.24
N ARG A 20 -10.14 -8.90 5.96
CA ARG A 20 -9.90 -7.90 7.01
C ARG A 20 -9.05 -8.46 8.15
N GLN A 21 -9.13 -9.76 8.42
CA GLN A 21 -8.34 -10.45 9.43
C GLN A 21 -6.86 -10.48 9.03
N ALA A 22 -6.55 -10.74 7.76
CA ALA A 22 -5.17 -10.70 7.26
C ALA A 22 -4.55 -9.31 7.41
N ARG A 23 -5.30 -8.25 7.10
CA ARG A 23 -4.86 -6.86 7.37
C ARG A 23 -4.58 -6.65 8.85
N GLN A 24 -5.51 -7.03 9.73
CA GLN A 24 -5.33 -6.84 11.17
C GLN A 24 -4.15 -7.64 11.71
N ALA A 25 -3.93 -8.86 11.22
CA ALA A 25 -2.77 -9.67 11.56
C ALA A 25 -1.47 -8.98 11.14
N ALA A 26 -1.37 -8.49 9.90
CA ALA A 26 -0.21 -7.75 9.42
C ALA A 26 0.08 -6.50 10.28
N LEU A 27 -0.95 -5.75 10.66
CA LEU A 27 -0.76 -4.58 11.54
C LEU A 27 -0.32 -4.94 12.96
N ARG A 28 -0.78 -6.08 13.50
CA ARG A 28 -0.31 -6.56 14.81
C ARG A 28 1.15 -7.01 14.76
N LEU A 29 1.59 -7.60 13.65
CA LEU A 29 2.95 -8.11 13.47
C LEU A 29 3.94 -6.97 13.17
N HIS A 30 3.60 -6.09 12.23
CA HIS A 30 4.52 -5.10 11.67
C HIS A 30 4.30 -3.68 12.19
N GLY A 31 3.19 -3.42 12.87
CA GLY A 31 2.81 -2.07 13.30
C GLY A 31 2.23 -1.21 12.16
N CYS A 32 2.26 0.11 12.35
CA CYS A 32 1.65 1.10 11.43
C CYS A 32 2.65 2.08 10.80
N ARG A 33 3.96 1.80 10.92
CA ARG A 33 5.00 2.62 10.31
C ARG A 33 5.30 2.11 8.91
N CYS A 34 5.57 3.01 7.97
CA CYS A 34 5.88 2.60 6.60
C CYS A 34 7.24 1.88 6.52
N GLU A 35 7.27 0.67 5.98
CA GLU A 35 8.51 -0.12 5.80
C GLU A 35 9.49 0.49 4.77
N VAL A 36 8.97 1.33 3.86
CA VAL A 36 9.78 1.99 2.82
C VAL A 36 10.42 3.27 3.36
N CYS A 37 9.61 4.25 3.77
CA CYS A 37 10.10 5.59 4.15
C CYS A 37 10.11 5.87 5.66
N GLY A 38 9.60 4.95 6.49
CA GLY A 38 9.54 5.16 7.94
C GLY A 38 8.51 6.19 8.41
N LEU A 39 7.65 6.70 7.52
CA LEU A 39 6.56 7.60 7.92
C LEU A 39 5.58 6.88 8.84
N ASP A 40 5.31 7.47 10.00
CA ASP A 40 4.16 7.14 10.83
C ASP A 40 3.09 8.24 10.65
N MET A 41 1.89 7.84 10.22
CA MET A 41 0.82 8.78 9.91
C MET A 41 0.28 9.45 11.18
N ALA A 42 0.25 8.73 12.31
CA ALA A 42 -0.17 9.30 13.59
C ALA A 42 0.79 10.40 14.04
N SER A 43 2.10 10.16 13.96
CA SER A 43 3.13 11.17 14.27
C SER A 43 3.03 12.41 13.38
N ARG A 44 2.61 12.27 12.11
CA ARG A 44 2.56 13.38 11.15
C ARG A 44 1.23 14.15 11.12
N TYR A 45 0.12 13.48 11.41
CA TYR A 45 -1.24 14.00 11.26
C TYR A 45 -2.06 13.98 12.56
N GLY A 46 -1.51 13.49 13.66
CA GLY A 46 -2.21 13.36 14.93
C GLY A 46 -3.29 12.27 14.88
N GLU A 47 -4.38 12.50 15.61
CA GLU A 47 -5.46 11.53 15.83
C GLU A 47 -6.05 10.97 14.53
N ILE A 48 -6.25 11.82 13.51
CA ILE A 48 -6.80 11.38 12.22
C ILE A 48 -5.88 10.40 11.46
N GLY A 49 -4.59 10.36 11.81
CA GLY A 49 -3.61 9.44 11.23
C GLY A 49 -3.51 8.11 11.95
N GLN A 50 -4.23 7.91 13.07
CA GLN A 50 -4.06 6.73 13.91
C GLN A 50 -4.52 5.45 13.19
N GLY A 51 -3.61 4.49 13.06
CA GLY A 51 -3.85 3.23 12.33
C GLY A 51 -4.05 3.40 10.82
N PHE A 52 -3.86 4.61 10.30
CA PHE A 52 -4.01 4.91 8.89
C PHE A 52 -2.73 4.52 8.14
N ILE A 53 -2.75 3.36 7.52
CA ILE A 53 -1.66 2.82 6.71
C ILE A 53 -2.23 1.86 5.67
N HIS A 54 -1.58 1.77 4.51
CA HIS A 54 -1.92 0.77 3.50
C HIS A 54 -1.15 -0.52 3.76
N ILE A 55 -1.77 -1.66 3.43
CA ILE A 55 -1.09 -2.95 3.41
C ILE A 55 -0.81 -3.31 1.95
N HIS A 56 0.46 -3.52 1.63
CA HIS A 56 0.93 -3.91 0.30
C HIS A 56 1.25 -5.40 0.27
N HIS A 57 0.87 -6.07 -0.82
CA HIS A 57 1.17 -7.48 -1.04
C HIS A 57 2.49 -7.58 -1.83
N LEU A 58 3.48 -8.28 -1.27
CA LEU A 58 4.78 -8.48 -1.93
C LEU A 58 4.67 -9.44 -3.12
N ILE A 59 3.72 -10.36 -3.07
CA ILE A 59 3.39 -11.25 -4.19
C ILE A 59 2.12 -10.72 -4.88
N PRO A 60 2.18 -10.25 -6.13
CA PRO A 60 1.03 -9.69 -6.82
C PRO A 60 -0.07 -10.74 -7.05
N LEU A 61 -1.22 -10.57 -6.38
CA LEU A 61 -2.37 -11.49 -6.52
C LEU A 61 -2.87 -11.61 -7.97
N ALA A 62 -2.74 -10.54 -8.76
CA ALA A 62 -3.13 -10.53 -10.18
C ALA A 62 -2.35 -11.54 -11.03
N GLY A 63 -1.11 -11.87 -10.64
CA GLY A 63 -0.27 -12.86 -11.32
C GLY A 63 -0.61 -14.31 -10.94
N ILE A 64 -1.19 -14.53 -9.76
CA ILE A 64 -1.43 -15.87 -9.24
C ILE A 64 -2.64 -16.53 -9.92
N LYS A 65 -3.73 -15.79 -10.16
CA LYS A 65 -5.00 -16.26 -10.80
C LYS A 65 -5.63 -17.53 -10.17
N GLN A 66 -5.16 -17.95 -9.00
CA GLN A 66 -5.62 -19.09 -8.21
C GLN A 66 -5.67 -18.73 -6.73
N TYR A 67 -6.34 -19.55 -5.91
CA TYR A 67 -6.33 -19.38 -4.45
C TYR A 67 -4.90 -19.43 -3.91
N TYR A 68 -4.54 -18.45 -3.08
CA TYR A 68 -3.23 -18.33 -2.46
C TYR A 68 -3.38 -18.34 -0.94
N ARG A 69 -2.56 -19.14 -0.25
CA ARG A 69 -2.42 -19.07 1.21
C ARG A 69 -1.50 -17.92 1.56
N LEU A 70 -2.10 -16.82 1.98
CA LEU A 70 -1.39 -15.64 2.44
C LEU A 70 -0.87 -15.84 3.86
N ASN A 71 0.41 -15.53 4.06
CA ASN A 71 1.05 -15.34 5.34
C ASN A 71 1.22 -13.83 5.62
N PRO A 72 0.50 -13.26 6.59
CA PRO A 72 0.59 -11.84 6.93
C PRO A 72 1.98 -11.37 7.37
N GLU A 73 2.84 -12.27 7.84
CA GLU A 73 4.21 -11.96 8.27
C GLU A 73 5.13 -11.74 7.07
N THR A 74 5.05 -12.60 6.06
CA THR A 74 6.02 -12.61 4.95
C THR A 74 5.51 -11.96 3.67
N ASP A 75 4.20 -11.88 3.48
CA ASP A 75 3.62 -11.49 2.20
C ASP A 75 3.00 -10.09 2.22
N LEU A 76 2.83 -9.53 3.42
CA LEU A 76 2.19 -8.25 3.67
C LEU A 76 3.11 -7.31 4.41
N ILE A 77 3.20 -6.07 3.95
CA ILE A 77 3.93 -5.01 4.64
C ILE A 77 3.10 -3.72 4.78
N PRO A 78 3.26 -2.95 5.87
CA PRO A 78 2.68 -1.63 6.00
C PRO A 78 3.46 -0.59 5.18
N VAL A 79 2.73 0.17 4.34
CA VAL A 79 3.28 1.27 3.55
C VAL A 79 2.36 2.49 3.57
N CYS A 80 2.93 3.70 3.54
CA CYS A 80 2.12 4.92 3.46
C CYS A 80 1.47 5.05 2.07
N PRO A 81 0.39 5.85 1.93
CA PRO A 81 -0.28 6.03 0.64
C PRO A 81 0.65 6.45 -0.50
N ASN A 82 1.62 7.32 -0.22
CA ASN A 82 2.58 7.80 -1.21
C ASN A 82 3.53 6.69 -1.68
N CYS A 83 4.15 5.95 -0.74
CA CYS A 83 4.99 4.81 -1.10
C CYS A 83 4.19 3.72 -1.81
N HIS A 84 2.94 3.47 -1.39
CA HIS A 84 2.08 2.50 -2.07
C HIS A 84 1.84 2.89 -3.54
N ALA A 85 1.54 4.16 -3.81
CA ALA A 85 1.38 4.66 -5.17
C ALA A 85 2.68 4.55 -5.98
N MET A 86 3.83 4.83 -5.36
CA MET A 86 5.14 4.73 -6.03
C MET A 86 5.55 3.29 -6.33
N LEU A 87 5.22 2.31 -5.46
CA LEU A 87 5.46 0.89 -5.75
C LEU A 87 4.75 0.48 -7.05
N HIS A 88 3.53 0.96 -7.26
CA HIS A 88 2.69 0.64 -8.43
C HIS A 88 2.90 1.56 -9.63
N ARG A 89 3.95 2.39 -9.66
CA ARG A 89 4.21 3.28 -10.81
C ARG A 89 4.75 2.56 -12.05
N ARG A 90 5.09 1.28 -11.95
CA ARG A 90 5.43 0.36 -13.05
C ARG A 90 4.74 -1.00 -12.85
N ASP A 91 4.73 -1.81 -13.91
CA ASP A 91 4.28 -3.20 -13.88
C ASP A 91 5.39 -4.10 -14.48
N PRO A 92 5.94 -5.09 -13.75
CA PRO A 92 5.63 -5.44 -12.36
C PRO A 92 6.03 -4.32 -11.36
N PRO A 93 5.34 -4.19 -10.21
CA PRO A 93 5.65 -3.18 -9.19
C PRO A 93 7.14 -3.16 -8.77
N PHE A 94 7.59 -2.04 -8.20
CA PHE A 94 8.87 -2.02 -7.49
C PHE A 94 8.79 -2.90 -6.24
N THR A 95 9.91 -3.52 -5.86
CA THR A 95 10.04 -4.07 -4.51
C THR A 95 10.21 -2.93 -3.49
N PRO A 96 9.91 -3.17 -2.20
CA PRO A 96 10.16 -2.19 -1.15
C PRO A 96 11.61 -1.70 -1.12
N GLU A 97 12.57 -2.60 -1.32
CA GLU A 97 14.01 -2.31 -1.33
C GLU A 97 14.40 -1.45 -2.52
N GLU A 98 13.88 -1.76 -3.72
CA GLU A 98 14.09 -0.94 -4.91
C GLU A 98 13.55 0.48 -4.71
N LEU A 99 12.37 0.62 -4.12
CA LEU A 99 11.79 1.95 -3.87
C LEU A 99 12.57 2.68 -2.77
N LYS A 100 12.96 1.98 -1.71
CA LYS A 100 13.76 2.53 -0.61
C LYS A 100 15.10 3.08 -1.10
N ALA A 101 15.78 2.38 -2.01
CA ALA A 101 17.02 2.84 -2.64
C ALA A 101 16.86 4.12 -3.49
N ARG A 102 15.63 4.49 -3.84
CA ARG A 102 15.31 5.72 -4.60
C ARG A 102 14.85 6.87 -3.72
N LEU A 103 14.62 6.63 -2.43
CA LEU A 103 14.23 7.68 -1.51
C LEU A 103 15.38 8.66 -1.35
N ARG A 104 15.04 9.94 -1.43
CA ARG A 104 15.91 11.03 -0.99
C ARG A 104 15.57 11.36 0.46
N PRO A 105 16.51 11.89 1.25
CA PRO A 105 16.21 12.44 2.56
C PRO A 105 15.04 13.42 2.47
N ALA A 106 14.17 13.43 3.48
CA ALA A 106 13.26 14.54 3.66
C ALA A 106 14.09 15.74 4.15
N ASP A 107 13.98 16.87 3.45
CA ASP A 107 14.59 18.14 3.86
C ASP A 107 14.00 18.66 5.18
#